data_AF-A0A3D2W9Q0-F1
#
_entry.id   AF-A0A3D2W9Q0-F1
#
_cell.length_a   1.000
_cell.length_b   1.000
_cell.length_c   1.000
_cell.angle_alpha   90.00
_cell.angle_beta   90.00
_cell.angle_gamma   90.00
#
_symmetry.space_group_name_H-M   'P 1'
#
loop_
_entity.id
_entity.type
_entity.pdbx_description
1 polymer ?
#
loop_
_entity_poly.entity_id
_entity_poly.type
_entity_poly.pdbx_seq_one_letter_code
_entity_poly.pdbx_strand_id
1 'polypeptide(L)'
;MPCTTLLAGKSITYDGSTMTARNEDSGSTGFCAKKFRVIHPEEQPRLYKTVLSHQEITLPNDPMRYTSMPNAVDDEGIWAAAGVNACNVSMTATETITSNDRVLSADPLTKTVSQVRGTEETPGGIGEEDIVTIVLPYIHSAREGVKRLGSLLKEYGTYEMNGIAFQDVDEVWWLETI
;
A
#
# COMPACT_ATOMS: atom_id res chain seq x y z
N MET A 1 8.98 -10.17 5.85
CA MET A 1 8.37 -10.43 7.16
C MET A 1 7.07 -11.16 6.90
N PRO A 2 6.72 -12.27 7.58
CA PRO A 2 5.52 -13.00 7.21
C PRO A 2 4.29 -12.25 7.71
N CYS A 3 3.43 -11.76 6.82
CA CYS A 3 2.07 -11.41 7.21
C CYS A 3 1.19 -12.66 6.99
N THR A 4 -0.09 -12.55 7.31
CA THR A 4 -1.08 -13.53 6.85
C THR A 4 -2.38 -12.83 6.55
N THR A 5 -2.89 -13.02 5.33
CA THR A 5 -4.11 -12.39 4.84
C THR A 5 -5.24 -13.39 4.66
N LEU A 6 -6.46 -13.01 5.08
CA LEU A 6 -7.71 -13.73 4.90
C LEU A 6 -8.67 -12.92 4.03
N LEU A 7 -9.27 -13.58 3.05
CA LEU A 7 -10.23 -13.00 2.11
C LEU A 7 -11.53 -13.81 2.15
N ALA A 8 -12.67 -13.15 2.29
CA ALA A 8 -13.97 -13.80 2.20
C ALA A 8 -14.97 -12.97 1.39
N GLY A 9 -15.50 -13.58 0.32
CA GLY A 9 -16.55 -12.95 -0.49
C GLY A 9 -17.92 -13.02 0.19
N LYS A 10 -18.84 -12.13 -0.21
CA LYS A 10 -20.17 -12.02 0.38
C LYS A 10 -20.99 -13.31 0.41
N SER A 11 -20.80 -14.21 -0.55
CA SER A 11 -21.56 -15.47 -0.61
C SER A 11 -21.08 -16.54 0.37
N ILE A 12 -19.94 -16.34 1.04
CA ILE A 12 -19.35 -17.34 1.96
C ILE A 12 -19.34 -16.88 3.42
N THR A 13 -19.56 -15.60 3.69
CA THR A 13 -19.71 -15.07 5.04
C THR A 13 -21.12 -15.31 5.56
N TYR A 14 -21.27 -15.38 6.88
CA TYR A 14 -22.55 -15.70 7.52
C TYR A 14 -23.61 -14.60 7.32
N ASP A 15 -23.20 -13.34 7.30
CA ASP A 15 -24.06 -12.16 7.24
C ASP A 15 -24.15 -11.52 5.84
N GLY A 16 -23.50 -12.12 4.84
CA GLY A 16 -23.45 -11.57 3.49
C GLY A 16 -22.46 -10.41 3.33
N SER A 17 -21.61 -10.12 4.32
CA SER A 17 -20.57 -9.10 4.20
C SER A 17 -19.37 -9.60 3.40
N THR A 18 -18.67 -8.72 2.71
CA THR A 18 -17.32 -8.99 2.22
C THR A 18 -16.31 -8.73 3.36
N MET A 19 -15.26 -9.54 3.46
CA MET A 19 -14.25 -9.40 4.52
C MET A 19 -12.83 -9.55 3.98
N THR A 20 -11.96 -8.64 4.39
CA THR A 20 -10.50 -8.74 4.24
C THR A 20 -9.86 -8.50 5.60
N ALA A 21 -8.96 -9.37 6.03
CA ALA A 21 -8.22 -9.24 7.27
C ALA A 21 -6.74 -9.59 7.04
N ARG A 22 -5.85 -8.92 7.76
CA ARG A 22 -4.40 -9.19 7.69
C ARG A 22 -3.78 -9.01 9.07
N ASN A 23 -2.91 -9.93 9.44
CA ASN A 23 -1.94 -9.69 10.50
C ASN A 23 -0.79 -8.88 9.91
N GLU A 24 -0.60 -7.67 10.41
CA GLU A 24 0.61 -6.89 10.14
C GLU A 24 1.64 -7.23 11.22
N ASP A 25 2.55 -8.13 10.88
CA ASP A 25 3.58 -8.57 11.80
C ASP A 25 4.70 -7.51 11.90
N SER A 26 5.58 -7.64 12.88
CA SER A 26 6.85 -6.88 12.96
C SER A 26 8.05 -7.82 12.88
N GLY A 27 9.24 -7.28 12.62
CA GLY A 27 10.48 -8.06 12.67
C GLY A 27 10.66 -8.69 14.05
N SER A 28 11.20 -9.91 14.12
CA SER A 28 11.29 -10.70 15.36
C SER A 28 12.12 -10.07 16.49
N THR A 29 12.87 -9.02 16.19
CA THR A 29 13.77 -8.34 17.12
C THR A 29 13.21 -7.04 17.68
N GLY A 30 11.98 -6.64 17.30
CA GLY A 30 11.41 -5.35 17.68
C GLY A 30 9.90 -5.39 17.87
N PHE A 31 9.41 -4.38 18.60
CA PHE A 31 8.00 -4.08 18.75
C PHE A 31 7.68 -2.83 17.97
N CYS A 32 6.68 -2.88 17.09
CA CYS A 32 6.18 -1.71 16.38
C CYS A 32 4.87 -1.23 17.02
N ALA A 33 4.91 -0.09 17.71
CA ALA A 33 3.70 0.52 18.23
C ALA A 33 2.85 1.08 17.08
N LYS A 34 1.55 0.83 17.09
CA LYS A 34 0.60 1.30 16.08
C LYS A 34 -0.39 2.32 16.63
N LYS A 35 -0.89 3.19 15.76
CA LYS A 35 -2.01 4.08 16.02
C LYS A 35 -3.23 3.62 15.23
N PHE A 36 -4.42 4.03 15.66
CA PHE A 36 -5.61 4.06 14.81
C PHE A 36 -5.98 5.52 14.55
N ARG A 37 -6.00 5.93 13.28
CA ARG A 37 -6.26 7.32 12.90
C ARG A 37 -7.34 7.42 11.83
N VAL A 38 -8.15 8.46 11.94
CA VAL A 38 -8.94 8.97 10.82
C VAL A 38 -8.12 10.09 10.18
N ILE A 39 -7.92 10.02 8.87
CA ILE A 39 -7.23 11.04 8.08
C ILE A 39 -8.28 11.83 7.33
N HIS A 40 -8.34 13.13 7.60
CA HIS A 40 -9.25 14.04 6.93
C HIS A 40 -8.65 14.56 5.60
N PRO A 41 -9.48 14.95 4.61
CA PRO A 41 -9.00 15.43 3.30
C PRO A 41 -7.96 16.57 3.35
N GLU A 42 -8.05 17.43 4.37
CA GLU A 42 -7.13 18.54 4.65
C GLU A 42 -5.77 18.09 5.21
N GLU A 43 -5.69 16.90 5.81
CA GLU A 43 -4.44 16.31 6.32
C GLU A 43 -3.69 15.53 5.24
N GLN A 44 -4.37 15.12 4.17
CA GLN A 44 -3.78 14.32 3.10
C GLN A 44 -2.79 15.16 2.27
N PRO A 45 -1.55 14.67 2.02
CA PRO A 45 -0.58 15.38 1.20
C PRO A 45 -1.05 15.51 -0.26
N ARG A 46 -0.70 16.62 -0.92
CA ARG A 46 -0.87 16.81 -2.38
C ARG A 46 0.41 16.53 -3.16
N LEU A 47 1.56 16.77 -2.53
CA LEU A 47 2.85 16.27 -2.96
C LEU A 47 3.32 15.29 -1.87
N TYR A 48 3.26 14.01 -2.17
CA TYR A 48 3.69 12.95 -1.28
C TYR A 48 5.15 12.60 -1.53
N LYS A 49 5.93 12.44 -0.46
CA LYS A 49 7.34 12.04 -0.52
C LYS A 49 7.49 10.75 0.26
N THR A 50 7.99 9.71 -0.39
CA THR A 50 8.30 8.44 0.27
C THR A 50 9.54 8.64 1.14
N VAL A 51 9.63 7.93 2.25
CA VAL A 51 10.76 8.09 3.19
C VAL A 51 11.88 7.13 2.82
N LEU A 52 11.57 5.89 2.45
CA LEU A 52 12.56 4.86 2.17
C LEU A 52 13.11 4.95 0.74
N SER A 53 12.26 5.32 -0.22
CA SER A 53 12.65 5.35 -1.64
C SER A 53 12.94 6.75 -2.21
N HIS A 54 12.68 7.81 -1.45
CA HIS A 54 12.88 9.22 -1.82
C HIS A 54 12.16 9.66 -3.11
N GLN A 55 11.05 9.00 -3.45
CA GLN A 55 10.22 9.32 -4.60
C GLN A 55 9.24 10.44 -4.26
N GLU A 56 9.03 11.36 -5.20
CA GLU A 56 7.99 12.39 -5.10
C GLU A 56 6.80 12.04 -6.01
N ILE A 57 5.59 12.12 -5.48
CA ILE A 57 4.34 11.74 -6.15
C ILE A 57 3.33 12.87 -6.00
N THR A 58 2.85 13.41 -7.12
CA THR A 58 1.75 14.38 -7.11
C THR A 58 0.42 13.65 -7.02
N LEU A 59 -0.34 13.91 -5.96
CA LEU A 59 -1.61 13.27 -5.68
C LEU A 59 -2.81 14.13 -6.12
N PRO A 60 -3.96 13.52 -6.47
CA PRO A 60 -5.18 14.26 -6.76
C PRO A 60 -5.61 15.19 -5.62
N ASN A 61 -6.30 16.28 -5.98
CA ASN A 61 -6.64 17.35 -5.04
C ASN A 61 -7.88 17.08 -4.17
N ASP A 62 -8.59 15.99 -4.44
CA ASP A 62 -9.89 15.61 -3.90
C ASP A 62 -9.88 14.27 -3.13
N PRO A 63 -8.97 14.07 -2.14
CA PRO A 63 -8.94 12.83 -1.38
C PRO A 63 -10.17 12.70 -0.49
N MET A 64 -10.67 11.47 -0.36
CA MET A 64 -11.68 11.11 0.63
C MET A 64 -11.07 10.96 2.02
N ARG A 65 -11.90 11.17 3.04
CA ARG A 65 -11.58 10.75 4.42
C ARG A 65 -11.43 9.24 4.48
N TYR A 66 -10.47 8.74 5.25
CA TYR A 66 -10.27 7.30 5.45
C TYR A 66 -9.69 6.99 6.83
N THR A 67 -9.87 5.76 7.30
CA THR A 67 -9.15 5.25 8.47
C THR A 67 -7.79 4.69 8.08
N SER A 68 -6.84 4.68 9.01
CA SER A 68 -5.49 4.14 8.81
C SER A 68 -4.93 3.55 10.11
N MET A 69 -3.97 2.64 9.98
CA MET A 69 -3.25 2.00 11.08
C MET A 69 -1.72 2.31 11.05
N PRO A 70 -1.31 3.60 11.08
CA PRO A 70 0.08 3.98 10.86
C PRO A 70 1.01 3.57 12.01
N ASN A 71 2.32 3.53 11.72
CA ASN A 71 3.35 3.43 12.75
C ASN A 71 3.21 4.58 13.75
N ALA A 72 3.47 4.29 15.03
CA ALA A 72 3.42 5.31 16.07
C ALA A 72 4.69 6.18 16.06
N VAL A 73 5.83 5.59 15.68
CA VAL A 73 7.12 6.24 15.45
C VAL A 73 7.19 6.63 13.96
N ASP A 74 7.73 7.82 13.68
CA ASP A 74 7.72 8.45 12.35
C ASP A 74 9.15 8.53 11.79
N ASP A 75 9.79 7.37 11.62
CA ASP A 75 11.18 7.21 11.20
C ASP A 75 11.33 6.46 9.86
N GLU A 76 10.40 5.56 9.54
CA GLU A 76 10.42 4.74 8.32
C GLU A 76 9.27 5.09 7.36
N GLY A 77 8.62 6.24 7.52
CA GLY A 77 7.44 6.62 6.73
C GLY A 77 6.11 6.33 7.42
N ILE A 78 5.00 6.47 6.67
CA ILE A 78 3.65 6.44 7.27
C ILE A 78 3.23 5.02 7.68
N TRP A 79 3.46 4.03 6.82
CA TRP A 79 3.04 2.64 7.05
C TRP A 79 1.57 2.52 7.45
N ALA A 80 0.68 3.12 6.65
CA ALA A 80 -0.74 3.22 6.95
C ALA A 80 -1.47 1.86 7.03
N ALA A 81 -0.85 0.79 6.51
CA ALA A 81 -1.18 -0.63 6.63
C ALA A 81 -2.55 -1.08 6.13
N ALA A 82 -3.64 -0.54 6.68
CA ALA A 82 -5.00 -0.86 6.29
C ALA A 82 -5.97 0.27 6.63
N GLY A 83 -7.09 0.34 5.91
CA GLY A 83 -8.07 1.39 6.09
C GLY A 83 -9.39 1.16 5.38
N VAL A 84 -10.37 2.01 5.69
CA VAL A 84 -11.67 2.12 5.00
C VAL A 84 -11.93 3.58 4.67
N ASN A 85 -12.27 3.89 3.42
CA ASN A 85 -12.57 5.24 2.98
C ASN A 85 -14.06 5.61 3.09
N ALA A 86 -14.39 6.87 2.80
CA ALA A 86 -15.77 7.38 2.87
C ALA A 86 -16.77 6.72 1.90
N CYS A 87 -16.29 5.94 0.91
CA CYS A 87 -17.12 5.17 -0.01
C CYS A 87 -17.28 3.70 0.41
N ASN A 88 -16.91 3.34 1.64
CA ASN A 88 -16.93 1.96 2.14
C ASN A 88 -16.05 1.00 1.31
N VAL A 89 -14.98 1.53 0.71
CA VAL A 89 -13.91 0.71 0.13
C VAL A 89 -12.85 0.51 1.21
N SER A 90 -12.49 -0.73 1.47
CA SER A 90 -11.38 -1.12 2.33
C SER A 90 -10.17 -1.56 1.51
N MET A 91 -9.00 -1.39 2.11
CA MET A 91 -7.73 -1.80 1.54
C MET A 91 -6.80 -2.25 2.67
N THR A 92 -6.04 -3.31 2.44
CA THR A 92 -4.92 -3.69 3.29
C THR A 92 -3.69 -3.98 2.43
N ALA A 93 -2.59 -3.30 2.75
CA ALA A 93 -1.32 -3.38 2.04
C ALA A 93 -0.19 -3.37 3.10
N THR A 94 0.66 -4.40 3.20
CA THR A 94 0.84 -5.50 2.24
C THR A 94 1.01 -6.88 2.88
N GLU A 95 0.83 -7.91 2.07
CA GLU A 95 1.40 -9.23 2.31
C GLU A 95 2.70 -9.32 1.52
N THR A 96 3.86 -9.38 2.18
CA THR A 96 5.10 -9.62 1.43
C THR A 96 5.05 -11.01 0.79
N ILE A 97 5.10 -11.08 -0.53
CA ILE A 97 5.07 -12.32 -1.32
C ILE A 97 6.45 -12.66 -1.87
N THR A 98 6.52 -13.61 -2.80
CA THR A 98 7.77 -14.10 -3.39
C THR A 98 7.82 -13.83 -4.88
N SER A 99 9.03 -13.77 -5.42
CA SER A 99 9.29 -13.73 -6.86
C SER A 99 10.39 -14.73 -7.22
N ASN A 100 10.81 -14.76 -8.49
CA ASN A 100 11.89 -15.63 -8.96
C ASN A 100 12.86 -14.87 -9.88
N ASP A 101 14.09 -15.38 -9.98
CA ASP A 101 15.17 -14.71 -10.72
C ASP A 101 14.84 -14.46 -12.20
N ARG A 102 13.96 -15.26 -12.83
CA ARG A 102 13.65 -15.11 -14.25
C ARG A 102 12.82 -13.85 -14.51
N VAL A 103 11.82 -13.59 -13.67
CA VAL A 103 11.02 -12.37 -13.81
C VAL A 103 11.81 -11.14 -13.34
N LEU A 104 12.56 -11.25 -12.24
CA LEU A 104 13.40 -10.16 -11.74
C LEU A 104 14.56 -9.79 -12.68
N SER A 105 14.98 -10.71 -13.56
CA SER A 105 15.95 -10.40 -14.61
C SER A 105 15.34 -9.66 -15.79
N ALA A 106 14.03 -9.80 -16.02
CA ALA A 106 13.30 -9.14 -17.11
C ALA A 106 12.72 -7.79 -16.66
N ASP A 107 12.25 -7.71 -15.41
CA ASP A 107 11.71 -6.52 -14.78
C ASP A 107 12.27 -6.40 -13.33
N PRO A 108 13.46 -5.79 -13.16
CA PRO A 108 14.08 -5.68 -11.84
C PRO A 108 13.35 -4.70 -10.91
N LEU A 109 13.37 -4.99 -9.61
CA LEU A 109 12.86 -4.08 -8.58
C LEU A 109 13.49 -2.68 -8.69
N THR A 110 12.64 -1.65 -8.58
CA THR A 110 13.01 -0.24 -8.69
C THR A 110 13.60 0.25 -7.37
N LYS A 111 14.84 -0.13 -7.08
CA LYS A 111 15.54 0.26 -5.84
C LYS A 111 16.21 1.62 -5.98
N THR A 112 16.30 2.36 -4.87
CA THR A 112 17.09 3.59 -4.79
C THR A 112 18.55 3.30 -5.14
N VAL A 113 19.12 4.08 -6.06
CA VAL A 113 20.53 3.98 -6.46
C VAL A 113 21.29 5.12 -5.80
N SER A 114 22.10 4.80 -4.78
CA SER A 114 22.90 5.76 -4.05
C SER A 114 23.86 6.52 -4.96
N GLN A 115 24.17 7.76 -4.58
CA GLN A 115 25.14 8.59 -5.28
C GLN A 115 26.51 7.91 -5.36
N VAL A 116 27.07 7.81 -6.57
CA VAL A 116 28.45 7.36 -6.78
C VAL A 116 29.19 8.43 -7.57
N ARG A 117 30.15 9.10 -6.91
CA ARG A 117 31.12 10.05 -7.52
C ARG A 117 30.51 10.99 -8.57
N GLY A 118 29.75 11.99 -8.11
CA GLY A 118 29.27 13.09 -8.95
C GLY A 118 27.97 12.84 -9.70
N THR A 119 27.31 11.70 -9.47
CA THR A 119 25.93 11.47 -9.91
C THR A 119 24.95 11.82 -8.79
N GLU A 120 23.78 12.35 -9.17
CA GLU A 120 22.65 12.47 -8.25
C GLU A 120 22.10 11.09 -7.89
N GLU A 121 21.37 11.03 -6.79
CA GLU A 121 20.69 9.80 -6.37
C GLU A 121 19.51 9.55 -7.30
N THR A 122 19.25 8.28 -7.63
CA THR A 122 18.01 7.91 -8.33
C THR A 122 17.02 7.37 -7.31
N PRO A 123 15.86 8.02 -7.11
CA PRO A 123 14.80 7.49 -6.26
C PRO A 123 14.36 6.09 -6.66
N GLY A 124 13.95 5.29 -5.68
CA GLY A 124 13.30 4.00 -5.91
C GLY A 124 11.81 4.13 -6.22
N GLY A 125 11.13 3.00 -6.38
CA GLY A 125 9.69 2.94 -6.58
C GLY A 125 8.89 3.04 -5.28
N ILE A 126 7.60 2.71 -5.35
CA ILE A 126 6.71 2.69 -4.17
C ILE A 126 6.80 1.36 -3.40
N GLY A 127 6.56 1.38 -2.11
CA GLY A 127 6.54 0.19 -1.24
C GLY A 127 5.36 0.19 -0.26
N GLU A 128 5.38 -0.77 0.67
CA GLU A 128 4.34 -0.95 1.69
C GLU A 128 4.08 0.33 2.50
N GLU A 129 5.12 1.13 2.77
CA GLU A 129 5.01 2.39 3.51
C GLU A 129 4.02 3.39 2.87
N ASP A 130 3.86 3.31 1.54
CA ASP A 130 3.21 4.33 0.70
C ASP A 130 1.78 3.94 0.30
N ILE A 131 1.60 2.66 -0.03
CA ILE A 131 0.55 2.17 -0.94
C ILE A 131 -0.86 2.57 -0.48
N VAL A 132 -1.20 2.42 0.81
CA VAL A 132 -2.53 2.80 1.30
C VAL A 132 -2.77 4.30 1.15
N THR A 133 -1.77 5.13 1.48
CA THR A 133 -1.88 6.59 1.48
C THR A 133 -2.11 7.13 0.06
N ILE A 134 -1.43 6.57 -0.94
CA ILE A 134 -1.50 7.05 -2.32
C ILE A 134 -2.64 6.42 -3.14
N VAL A 135 -3.29 5.37 -2.63
CA VAL A 135 -4.37 4.63 -3.32
C VAL A 135 -5.74 4.87 -2.68
N LEU A 136 -5.92 4.46 -1.43
CA LEU A 136 -7.24 4.34 -0.77
C LEU A 136 -8.09 5.63 -0.80
N PRO A 137 -7.55 6.84 -0.64
CA PRO A 137 -8.35 8.06 -0.64
C PRO A 137 -8.98 8.42 -1.99
N TYR A 138 -8.59 7.74 -3.07
CA TYR A 138 -8.89 8.15 -4.45
C TYR A 138 -9.69 7.10 -5.25
N ILE A 139 -10.27 6.11 -4.57
CA ILE A 139 -10.97 4.98 -5.19
C ILE A 139 -12.38 4.81 -4.63
N HIS A 140 -13.35 4.53 -5.49
CA HIS A 140 -14.77 4.39 -5.13
C HIS A 140 -15.27 2.94 -5.22
N SER A 141 -14.42 2.02 -5.69
CA SER A 141 -14.65 0.57 -5.66
C SER A 141 -13.34 -0.19 -5.47
N ALA A 142 -13.41 -1.46 -5.05
CA ALA A 142 -12.25 -2.35 -4.93
C ALA A 142 -11.52 -2.51 -6.27
N ARG A 143 -12.29 -2.62 -7.36
CA ARG A 143 -11.77 -2.71 -8.72
C ARG A 143 -11.06 -1.43 -9.18
N GLU A 144 -11.52 -0.25 -8.75
CA GLU A 144 -10.77 1.00 -8.96
C GLU A 144 -9.46 0.99 -8.18
N GLY A 145 -9.44 0.42 -6.97
CA GLY A 145 -8.23 0.11 -6.19
C GLY A 145 -7.18 -0.64 -7.00
N VAL A 146 -7.57 -1.77 -7.57
CA VAL A 146 -6.73 -2.60 -8.45
C VAL A 146 -6.18 -1.79 -9.62
N LYS A 147 -7.04 -1.04 -10.33
CA LYS A 147 -6.63 -0.24 -11.49
C LYS A 147 -5.69 0.89 -11.13
N ARG A 148 -5.98 1.61 -10.04
CA ARG A 148 -5.17 2.74 -9.58
C ARG A 148 -3.78 2.25 -9.16
N LEU A 149 -3.71 1.22 -8.31
CA LEU A 149 -2.42 0.67 -7.88
C LEU A 149 -1.63 0.11 -9.08
N GLY A 150 -2.29 -0.60 -10.00
CA GLY A 150 -1.66 -1.06 -11.23
C GLY A 150 -1.13 0.06 -12.12
N SER A 151 -1.75 1.24 -12.13
CA SER A 151 -1.23 2.42 -12.84
C SER A 151 -0.01 3.02 -12.14
N LEU A 152 -0.06 3.16 -10.82
CA LEU A 152 1.05 3.69 -10.03
C LEU A 152 2.29 2.80 -10.10
N LEU A 153 2.10 1.46 -10.07
CA LEU A 153 3.19 0.51 -10.23
C LEU A 153 3.86 0.61 -11.61
N LYS A 154 3.10 0.88 -12.68
CA LYS A 154 3.67 1.11 -14.02
C LYS A 154 4.44 2.43 -14.13
N GLU A 155 4.00 3.45 -13.39
CA GLU A 155 4.57 4.79 -13.44
C GLU A 155 5.83 4.92 -12.58
N TYR A 156 5.79 4.38 -11.36
CA TYR A 156 6.84 4.56 -10.36
C TYR A 156 7.65 3.29 -10.10
N GLY A 157 7.19 2.12 -10.55
CA GLY A 157 7.78 0.84 -10.16
C GLY A 157 7.60 0.53 -8.67
N THR A 158 8.24 -0.53 -8.20
CA THR A 158 8.25 -0.91 -6.78
C THR A 158 9.57 -1.55 -6.40
N TYR A 159 9.99 -1.36 -5.14
CA TYR A 159 11.17 -2.01 -4.59
C TYR A 159 10.84 -3.30 -3.79
N GLU A 160 9.57 -3.73 -3.79
CA GLU A 160 9.06 -4.87 -3.02
C GLU A 160 8.14 -5.78 -3.85
N MET A 161 7.94 -7.00 -3.36
CA MET A 161 7.02 -7.98 -3.93
C MET A 161 5.86 -8.15 -2.95
N ASN A 162 4.68 -7.66 -3.33
CA ASN A 162 3.57 -7.45 -2.40
C ASN A 162 2.24 -8.00 -2.94
N GLY A 163 1.46 -8.58 -2.04
CA GLY A 163 0.04 -8.86 -2.19
C GLY A 163 -0.79 -7.78 -1.51
N ILE A 164 -1.87 -7.35 -2.16
CA ILE A 164 -2.74 -6.27 -1.71
C ILE A 164 -4.18 -6.72 -1.86
N ALA A 165 -4.96 -6.56 -0.78
CA ALA A 165 -6.39 -6.82 -0.82
C ALA A 165 -7.17 -5.51 -0.89
N PHE A 166 -8.18 -5.50 -1.76
CA PHE A 166 -9.20 -4.46 -1.83
C PHE A 166 -10.57 -5.08 -1.62
N GLN A 167 -11.47 -4.37 -0.95
CA GLN A 167 -12.83 -4.85 -0.73
C GLN A 167 -13.81 -3.68 -0.75
N ASP A 168 -14.93 -3.85 -1.44
CA ASP A 168 -16.10 -2.97 -1.35
C ASP A 168 -17.31 -3.81 -0.94
N VAL A 169 -18.52 -3.27 -0.99
CA VAL A 169 -19.72 -4.01 -0.54
C VAL A 169 -20.06 -5.23 -1.40
N ASP A 170 -19.49 -5.33 -2.60
CA ASP A 170 -19.83 -6.34 -3.60
C ASP A 170 -18.68 -7.30 -3.92
N GLU A 171 -17.46 -6.79 -4.01
CA GLU A 171 -16.28 -7.52 -4.51
C GLU A 171 -15.13 -7.53 -3.51
N VAL A 172 -14.35 -8.62 -3.52
CA VAL A 172 -13.04 -8.73 -2.88
C VAL A 172 -12.01 -9.04 -3.97
N TRP A 173 -10.93 -8.27 -4.00
CA TRP A 173 -9.86 -8.38 -4.99
C TRP A 173 -8.52 -8.65 -4.30
N TRP A 174 -7.70 -9.48 -4.94
CA TRP A 174 -6.30 -9.71 -4.60
C TRP A 174 -5.43 -9.29 -5.78
N LEU A 175 -4.52 -8.34 -5.55
CA LEU A 175 -3.51 -7.90 -6.51
C LEU A 175 -2.14 -8.35 -6.01
N GLU A 176 -1.36 -8.96 -6.88
CA GLU A 176 0.04 -9.28 -6.63
C GLU A 176 0.93 -8.44 -7.55
N THR A 177 1.97 -7.82 -6.99
CA THR A 177 3.00 -7.16 -7.78
C THR A 177 3.94 -8.21 -8.37
N ILE A 178 4.34 -8.02 -9.63
CA ILE A 178 5.20 -8.94 -10.38
C ILE A 178 6.30 -8.11 -11.03
#